data_AF-A0A937B5Q6-F1
#
_entry.id   AF-A0A937B5Q6-F1
#
_cell.length_a   1.000
_cell.length_b   1.000
_cell.length_c   1.000
_cell.angle_alpha   90.00
_cell.angle_beta   90.00
_cell.angle_gamma   90.00
#
_symmetry.space_group_name_H-M   'P 1'
#
loop_
_entity.id
_entity.type
_entity.pdbx_description
1 polymer ?
#
loop_
_entity_poly.entity_id
_entity_poly.type
_entity_poly.pdbx_seq_one_letter_code
_entity_poly.pdbx_strand_id
1 'polypeptide(L)'
;MPKYFLHYALLFAFISTLFLNSCDKMEFADGNTDLPKYSTDTIRFDTVFTTLGSAIRIFKIYNPYDKFLKIQKIELGQSFFRLNVDGLPGNSFENLEIRPKDSLYVFVEVTVNPDMPVSQSPFIILDSLNLLVNNVAQKIYLEAWGQNANYFPAKSNQGQISLLDLQGTTLVLDNTLPNIFYGVVYFDNGKLQIPKGTKIYVYGGITKAKNSQMRHFFIMMEES
;
A
#
# COMPACT_ATOMS: atom_id res chain seq x y z
N MET A 1 13.28 -31.43 67.21
CA MET A 1 13.06 -30.84 65.86
C MET A 1 14.20 -31.30 64.96
N PRO A 2 13.92 -31.95 63.82
CA PRO A 2 14.96 -32.62 63.04
C PRO A 2 15.84 -31.59 62.33
N LYS A 3 17.17 -31.72 62.42
CA LYS A 3 18.18 -30.79 61.87
C LYS A 3 18.01 -30.50 60.37
N TYR A 4 17.32 -31.38 59.65
CA TYR A 4 17.01 -31.26 58.23
C TYR A 4 15.87 -30.27 57.93
N PHE A 5 14.95 -30.06 58.87
CA PHE A 5 13.82 -29.14 58.68
C PHE A 5 14.29 -27.69 58.45
N LEU A 6 15.32 -27.26 59.19
CA LEU A 6 15.91 -25.93 59.03
C LEU A 6 16.59 -25.77 57.66
N HIS A 7 17.25 -26.83 57.16
CA HIS A 7 17.90 -26.81 55.85
C HIS A 7 16.89 -26.77 54.71
N TYR A 8 15.80 -27.54 54.78
CA TYR A 8 14.73 -27.48 53.79
C TYR A 8 13.99 -26.14 53.80
N ALA A 9 13.77 -25.54 54.97
CA ALA A 9 13.18 -24.22 55.08
C ALA A 9 14.06 -23.12 54.45
N LEU A 10 15.38 -23.18 54.66
CA LEU A 10 16.33 -22.24 54.05
C LEU A 10 16.43 -22.42 52.52
N LEU A 11 16.43 -23.67 52.04
CA LEU A 11 16.42 -23.95 50.60
C LEU A 11 15.15 -23.44 49.92
N PHE A 12 13.99 -23.64 50.55
CA PHE A 12 12.70 -23.15 50.05
C PHE A 12 12.64 -21.63 50.03
N ALA A 13 13.17 -20.96 51.08
CA ALA A 13 13.27 -19.51 51.11
C ALA A 13 14.17 -18.96 49.99
N PHE A 14 15.33 -19.58 49.76
CA PHE A 14 16.25 -19.20 48.68
C PHE A 14 15.62 -19.39 47.29
N ILE A 15 14.96 -20.53 47.06
CA ILE A 15 14.24 -20.79 45.81
C ILE A 15 13.08 -19.80 45.63
N SER A 16 12.35 -19.47 46.70
CA SER A 16 11.28 -18.48 46.66
C SER A 16 11.78 -17.07 46.30
N THR A 17 13.01 -16.69 46.69
CA THR A 17 13.59 -15.40 46.30
C THR A 17 13.97 -15.33 44.82
N LEU A 18 14.20 -16.46 44.16
CA LEU A 18 14.47 -16.51 42.72
C LEU A 18 13.22 -16.22 41.86
N PHE A 19 12.01 -16.38 42.42
CA PHE A 19 10.74 -16.12 41.73
C PHE A 19 10.20 -14.68 41.90
N LEU A 20 10.85 -13.82 42.69
CA LEU A 20 10.35 -12.47 43.00
C LEU A 20 10.84 -11.36 42.04
N ASN A 21 11.63 -11.68 41.01
CA ASN A 21 12.14 -10.71 40.03
C ASN A 21 11.49 -10.88 38.65
N SER A 22 10.16 -10.72 38.57
CA SER A 22 9.46 -10.71 37.27
C SER A 22 8.49 -9.54 37.18
N CYS A 23 9.00 -8.33 37.38
CA CYS A 23 8.27 -7.10 37.09
C CYS A 23 9.15 -6.21 36.22
N ASP A 24 9.22 -6.54 34.92
CA ASP A 24 9.79 -5.65 33.93
C ASP A 24 8.85 -4.45 33.77
N LYS A 25 9.34 -3.25 34.10
CA LYS A 25 8.62 -2.02 33.82
C LYS A 25 8.50 -1.88 32.30
N MET A 26 7.28 -1.76 31.80
CA MET A 26 7.05 -1.48 30.38
C MET A 26 7.53 -0.07 30.06
N GLU A 27 8.65 0.04 29.37
CA GLU A 27 9.18 1.29 28.86
C GLU A 27 8.67 1.50 27.43
N PHE A 28 8.24 2.71 27.10
CA PHE A 28 7.75 3.07 25.77
C PHE A 28 8.77 3.97 25.06
N ALA A 29 8.85 3.82 23.74
CA ALA A 29 9.54 4.76 22.86
C ALA A 29 8.62 5.97 22.64
N ASP A 30 9.00 7.11 23.22
CA ASP A 30 8.17 8.31 23.33
C ASP A 30 8.78 9.55 22.66
N GLY A 31 9.96 9.41 22.03
CA GLY A 31 10.54 10.47 21.23
C GLY A 31 9.76 10.69 19.94
N ASN A 32 9.61 11.95 19.51
CA ASN A 32 9.02 12.29 18.21
C ASN A 32 9.82 11.71 17.02
N THR A 33 11.06 11.24 17.26
CA THR A 33 11.91 10.55 16.28
C THR A 33 11.77 9.03 16.32
N ASP A 34 11.08 8.50 17.32
CA ASP A 34 10.91 7.06 17.52
C ASP A 34 9.74 6.53 16.70
N LEU A 35 9.97 6.41 15.39
CA LEU A 35 8.95 6.01 14.42
C LEU A 35 9.12 4.53 14.03
N PRO A 36 8.02 3.82 13.74
CA PRO A 36 8.10 2.46 13.25
C PRO A 36 8.75 2.41 11.88
N LYS A 37 9.22 1.21 11.51
CA LYS A 37 9.55 0.91 10.11
C LYS A 37 8.35 0.24 9.44
N TYR A 38 8.25 0.41 8.14
CA TYR A 38 7.17 -0.14 7.34
C TYR A 38 7.72 -1.13 6.31
N SER A 39 6.95 -2.16 5.97
CA SER A 39 7.36 -3.11 4.92
C SER A 39 7.38 -2.50 3.52
N THR A 40 6.63 -1.43 3.32
CA THR A 40 6.54 -0.66 2.07
C THR A 40 5.98 0.74 2.38
N ASP A 41 6.18 1.69 1.48
CA ASP A 41 5.52 3.01 1.52
C ASP A 41 4.17 3.01 0.77
N THR A 42 3.96 1.99 -0.07
CA THR A 42 2.79 1.83 -0.94
C THR A 42 2.37 0.37 -1.00
N ILE A 43 1.09 0.10 -0.74
CA ILE A 43 0.48 -1.22 -0.82
C ILE A 43 -0.26 -1.31 -2.16
N ARG A 44 0.32 -2.08 -3.09
CA ARG A 44 -0.21 -2.25 -4.44
C ARG A 44 -0.91 -3.60 -4.62
N PHE A 45 -2.05 -3.57 -5.29
CA PHE A 45 -2.82 -4.76 -5.68
C PHE A 45 -2.70 -4.95 -7.19
N ASP A 46 -1.94 -5.96 -7.63
CA ASP A 46 -1.59 -6.16 -9.04
C ASP A 46 -2.69 -6.86 -9.88
N THR A 47 -3.82 -7.17 -9.26
CA THR A 47 -4.94 -7.86 -9.90
C THR A 47 -5.84 -6.86 -10.60
N VAL A 48 -6.16 -7.10 -11.87
CA VAL A 48 -7.31 -6.45 -12.54
C VAL A 48 -8.49 -7.39 -12.46
N PHE A 49 -9.63 -6.84 -12.08
CA PHE A 49 -10.85 -7.60 -11.88
C PHE A 49 -11.65 -7.61 -13.18
N THR A 50 -11.83 -8.81 -13.74
CA THR A 50 -12.71 -9.04 -14.91
C THR A 50 -14.10 -9.53 -14.48
N THR A 51 -14.26 -9.92 -13.22
CA THR A 51 -15.52 -10.24 -12.53
C THR A 51 -15.46 -9.68 -11.11
N LEU A 52 -16.58 -9.68 -10.37
CA LEU A 52 -16.58 -9.37 -8.94
C LEU A 52 -15.53 -10.21 -8.22
N GLY A 53 -14.66 -9.56 -7.45
CA GLY A 53 -13.63 -10.24 -6.69
C GLY A 53 -13.03 -9.38 -5.60
N SER A 54 -12.22 -10.02 -4.75
CA SER A 54 -11.41 -9.35 -3.74
C SER A 54 -9.95 -9.78 -3.82
N ALA A 55 -9.08 -8.92 -3.34
CA ALA A 55 -7.67 -9.20 -3.17
C ALA A 55 -7.20 -8.70 -1.81
N ILE A 56 -6.23 -9.40 -1.21
CA ILE A 56 -5.66 -9.08 0.10
C ILE A 56 -4.15 -8.88 -0.06
N ARG A 57 -3.61 -7.92 0.69
CA ARG A 57 -2.18 -7.69 0.87
C ARG A 57 -1.86 -7.61 2.36
N ILE A 58 -0.69 -8.13 2.72
CA ILE A 58 -0.15 -8.06 4.08
C ILE A 58 0.85 -6.89 4.14
N PHE A 59 0.62 -6.00 5.08
CA PHE A 59 1.48 -4.89 5.42
C PHE A 59 1.98 -5.06 6.85
N LYS A 60 3.27 -4.80 7.08
CA LYS A 60 3.88 -4.94 8.41
C LYS A 60 4.37 -3.60 8.91
N ILE A 61 4.09 -3.35 10.19
CA ILE A 61 4.62 -2.23 10.94
C ILE A 61 5.57 -2.80 11.98
N TYR A 62 6.84 -2.40 11.93
CA TYR A 62 7.89 -2.94 12.77
C TYR A 62 8.28 -1.95 13.85
N ASN A 63 8.46 -2.46 15.07
CA ASN A 63 9.13 -1.74 16.13
C ASN A 63 10.63 -2.10 16.14
N PRO A 64 11.53 -1.20 15.72
CA PRO A 64 12.96 -1.48 15.72
C PRO A 64 13.60 -1.32 17.10
N TYR A 65 12.88 -0.83 18.11
CA TYR A 65 13.40 -0.47 19.42
C TYR A 65 13.34 -1.64 20.41
N ASP A 66 14.12 -1.53 21.49
CA ASP A 66 14.11 -2.45 22.64
C ASP A 66 13.04 -2.06 23.70
N LYS A 67 12.14 -1.14 23.33
CA LYS A 67 11.04 -0.60 24.14
C LYS A 67 9.72 -0.82 23.41
N PHE A 68 8.59 -0.75 24.11
CA PHE A 68 7.28 -0.78 23.46
C PHE A 68 7.09 0.45 22.57
N LEU A 69 6.42 0.28 21.43
CA LEU A 69 6.06 1.38 20.55
C LEU A 69 4.54 1.51 20.51
N LYS A 70 4.03 2.72 20.70
CA LYS A 70 2.59 2.99 20.67
C LYS A 70 2.19 3.71 19.40
N ILE A 71 1.31 3.09 18.61
CA ILE A 71 0.62 3.73 17.50
C ILE A 71 -0.67 4.35 18.06
N GLN A 72 -0.75 5.68 18.03
CA GLN A 72 -1.90 6.40 18.56
C GLN A 72 -3.13 6.14 17.72
N LYS A 73 -2.97 6.13 16.39
CA LYS A 73 -4.07 5.87 15.45
C LYS A 73 -3.60 5.20 14.18
N ILE A 74 -4.40 4.29 13.65
CA ILE A 74 -4.36 3.80 12.27
C ILE A 74 -5.77 3.95 11.71
N GLU A 75 -5.94 4.68 10.61
CA GLU A 75 -7.24 4.84 9.97
C GLU A 75 -7.14 4.77 8.44
N LEU A 76 -8.16 4.18 7.83
CA LEU A 76 -8.36 4.22 6.40
C LEU A 76 -8.97 5.57 5.98
N GLY A 77 -8.60 6.09 4.81
CA GLY A 77 -9.22 7.28 4.23
C GLY A 77 -10.69 7.06 3.89
N GLN A 78 -11.03 6.36 2.78
CA GLN A 78 -12.41 5.99 2.47
C GLN A 78 -12.63 4.94 1.35
N SER A 79 -13.33 3.88 1.76
CA SER A 79 -14.43 3.13 1.07
C SER A 79 -14.15 1.81 0.37
N PHE A 80 -13.14 1.69 -0.50
CA PHE A 80 -12.93 0.44 -1.26
C PHE A 80 -12.13 -0.62 -0.50
N PHE A 81 -11.38 -0.15 0.50
CA PHE A 81 -10.51 -0.99 1.28
C PHE A 81 -11.12 -1.33 2.63
N ARG A 82 -10.76 -2.49 3.16
CA ARG A 82 -11.04 -2.93 4.52
C ARG A 82 -9.73 -3.27 5.21
N LEU A 83 -9.64 -2.96 6.50
CA LEU A 83 -8.48 -3.28 7.31
C LEU A 83 -8.82 -4.37 8.32
N ASN A 84 -7.82 -5.20 8.58
CA ASN A 84 -7.77 -6.04 9.75
C ASN A 84 -6.38 -5.90 10.37
N VAL A 85 -6.34 -5.52 11.65
CA VAL A 85 -5.11 -5.29 12.41
C VAL A 85 -5.00 -6.36 13.48
N ASP A 86 -3.98 -7.23 13.36
CA ASP A 86 -3.72 -8.36 14.26
C ASP A 86 -4.97 -9.23 14.56
N GLY A 87 -5.81 -9.45 13.55
CA GLY A 87 -7.02 -10.27 13.66
C GLY A 87 -8.30 -9.47 13.89
N LEU A 88 -8.22 -8.18 14.24
CA LEU A 88 -9.38 -7.33 14.49
C LEU A 88 -9.78 -6.55 13.23
N PRO A 89 -11.00 -6.75 12.69
CA PRO A 89 -11.49 -5.98 11.54
C PRO A 89 -11.94 -4.58 11.97
N GLY A 90 -11.74 -3.58 11.12
CA GLY A 90 -12.16 -2.20 11.37
C GLY A 90 -11.60 -1.23 10.34
N ASN A 91 -12.06 0.01 10.37
CA ASN A 91 -11.52 1.08 9.51
C ASN A 91 -10.66 2.09 10.28
N SER A 92 -10.68 2.01 11.62
CA SER A 92 -9.88 2.84 12.51
C SER A 92 -9.54 2.04 13.76
N PHE A 93 -8.31 2.18 14.22
CA PHE A 93 -7.76 1.54 15.41
C PHE A 93 -6.98 2.59 16.19
N GLU A 94 -7.05 2.51 17.52
CA GLU A 94 -6.39 3.47 18.39
C GLU A 94 -5.61 2.75 19.47
N ASN A 95 -4.54 3.40 19.95
CA ASN A 95 -3.71 2.91 21.05
C ASN A 95 -3.19 1.48 20.85
N LEU A 96 -2.71 1.17 19.63
CA LEU A 96 -2.09 -0.12 19.34
C LEU A 96 -0.65 -0.13 19.88
N GLU A 97 -0.24 -1.24 20.47
CA GLU A 97 1.08 -1.41 21.06
C GLU A 97 1.86 -2.50 20.34
N ILE A 98 3.12 -2.21 20.00
CA ILE A 98 4.04 -3.17 19.41
C ILE A 98 5.17 -3.44 20.40
N ARG A 99 5.37 -4.71 20.74
CA ARG A 99 6.43 -5.15 21.66
C ARG A 99 7.83 -4.82 21.12
N PRO A 100 8.85 -4.75 22.00
CA PRO A 100 10.25 -4.64 21.59
C PRO A 100 10.61 -5.63 20.48
N LYS A 101 11.24 -5.16 19.41
CA LYS A 101 11.67 -5.97 18.25
C LYS A 101 10.59 -6.80 17.57
N ASP A 102 9.32 -6.44 17.77
CA ASP A 102 8.17 -7.14 17.21
C ASP A 102 7.52 -6.36 16.06
N SER A 103 6.47 -6.95 15.48
CA SER A 103 5.73 -6.36 14.36
C SER A 103 4.24 -6.58 14.49
N LEU A 104 3.48 -5.60 13.99
CA LEU A 104 2.04 -5.68 13.82
C LEU A 104 1.70 -6.03 12.37
N TYR A 105 0.74 -6.95 12.19
CA TYR A 105 0.25 -7.36 10.89
C TYR A 105 -1.03 -6.59 10.54
N VAL A 106 -1.00 -5.91 9.41
CA VAL A 106 -2.16 -5.25 8.82
C VAL A 106 -2.53 -5.96 7.53
N PHE A 107 -3.71 -6.55 7.51
CA PHE A 107 -4.30 -7.08 6.28
C PHE A 107 -5.13 -5.98 5.65
N VAL A 108 -4.82 -5.64 4.40
CA VAL A 108 -5.58 -4.69 3.60
C VAL A 108 -6.28 -5.48 2.51
N GLU A 109 -7.60 -5.41 2.49
CA GLU A 109 -8.44 -6.04 1.48
C GLU A 109 -9.07 -4.98 0.59
N VAL A 110 -9.17 -5.24 -0.71
CA VAL A 110 -9.96 -4.46 -1.66
C VAL A 110 -11.03 -5.34 -2.29
N THR A 111 -12.23 -4.80 -2.52
CA THR A 111 -13.28 -5.46 -3.33
C THR A 111 -13.62 -4.59 -4.53
N VAL A 112 -13.64 -5.19 -5.71
CA VAL A 112 -13.92 -4.50 -6.96
C VAL A 112 -15.03 -5.24 -7.69
N ASN A 113 -16.05 -4.48 -8.11
CA ASN A 113 -17.08 -4.96 -9.02
C ASN A 113 -16.92 -4.28 -10.39
N PRO A 114 -16.28 -4.94 -11.37
CA PRO A 114 -15.96 -4.32 -12.65
C PRO A 114 -17.18 -4.04 -13.52
N ASP A 115 -18.35 -4.60 -13.20
CA ASP A 115 -19.61 -4.38 -13.93
C ASP A 115 -20.32 -3.09 -13.49
N MET A 116 -19.86 -2.44 -12.43
CA MET A 116 -20.45 -1.19 -11.95
C MET A 116 -19.98 0.02 -12.79
N PRO A 117 -20.78 1.10 -12.84
CA PRO A 117 -20.33 2.34 -13.48
C PRO A 117 -19.00 2.85 -12.91
N VAL A 118 -18.20 3.53 -13.71
CA VAL A 118 -16.88 4.09 -13.31
C VAL A 118 -16.97 4.98 -12.08
N SER A 119 -18.11 5.62 -11.82
CA SER A 119 -18.36 6.43 -10.62
C SER A 119 -18.43 5.61 -9.32
N GLN A 120 -18.70 4.30 -9.41
CA GLN A 120 -18.83 3.39 -8.27
C GLN A 120 -17.73 2.33 -8.23
N SER A 121 -17.11 2.01 -9.37
CA SER A 121 -15.94 1.13 -9.44
C SER A 121 -14.93 1.72 -10.44
N PRO A 122 -14.08 2.66 -10.01
CA PRO A 122 -13.10 3.30 -10.90
C PRO A 122 -12.09 2.31 -11.51
N PHE A 123 -11.41 2.71 -12.61
CA PHE A 123 -10.32 1.91 -13.19
C PHE A 123 -9.06 1.87 -12.31
N ILE A 124 -8.88 2.88 -11.48
CA ILE A 124 -7.77 3.01 -10.54
C ILE A 124 -8.37 3.49 -9.21
N ILE A 125 -8.13 2.71 -8.17
CA ILE A 125 -8.64 2.97 -6.83
C ILE A 125 -7.43 3.37 -5.97
N LEU A 126 -7.48 4.60 -5.46
CA LEU A 126 -6.44 5.18 -4.62
C LEU A 126 -7.03 5.49 -3.25
N ASP A 127 -6.28 5.16 -2.21
CA ASP A 127 -6.61 5.54 -0.83
C ASP A 127 -5.31 5.64 -0.03
N SER A 128 -5.42 5.81 1.27
CA SER A 128 -4.28 5.82 2.18
C SER A 128 -4.63 5.23 3.53
N LEU A 129 -3.64 4.58 4.14
CA LEU A 129 -3.60 4.29 5.55
C LEU A 129 -2.91 5.48 6.26
N ASN A 130 -3.66 6.20 7.08
CA ASN A 130 -3.14 7.31 7.87
C ASN A 130 -2.76 6.79 9.25
N LEU A 131 -1.53 7.08 9.67
CA LEU A 131 -1.01 6.68 10.97
C LEU A 131 -0.65 7.92 11.79
N LEU A 132 -0.87 7.84 13.10
CA LEU A 132 -0.38 8.81 14.06
C LEU A 132 0.48 8.07 15.08
N VAL A 133 1.78 8.37 15.10
CA VAL A 133 2.75 7.73 16.01
C VAL A 133 3.62 8.81 16.64
N ASN A 134 3.69 8.84 17.97
CA ASN A 134 4.43 9.87 18.73
C ASN A 134 4.16 11.30 18.22
N ASN A 135 2.89 11.61 17.96
CA ASN A 135 2.38 12.88 17.41
C ASN A 135 2.89 13.23 16.00
N VAL A 136 3.50 12.28 15.30
CA VAL A 136 3.92 12.42 13.90
C VAL A 136 2.91 11.70 13.01
N ALA A 137 2.30 12.46 12.11
CA ALA A 137 1.41 11.91 11.09
C ALA A 137 2.24 11.25 9.98
N GLN A 138 1.87 10.03 9.61
CA GLN A 138 2.49 9.26 8.53
C GLN A 138 1.40 8.71 7.62
N LYS A 139 1.77 8.45 6.35
CA LYS A 139 0.83 8.00 5.34
C LYS A 139 1.45 6.86 4.53
N ILE A 140 0.69 5.79 4.37
CA ILE A 140 1.01 4.68 3.46
C ILE A 140 -0.04 4.68 2.36
N TYR A 141 0.39 4.69 1.10
CA TYR A 141 -0.53 4.78 -0.03
C TYR A 141 -1.11 3.40 -0.36
N LEU A 142 -2.39 3.38 -0.75
CA LEU A 142 -3.08 2.19 -1.23
C LEU A 142 -3.41 2.38 -2.70
N GLU A 143 -3.11 1.39 -3.52
CA GLU A 143 -3.34 1.44 -4.96
C GLU A 143 -3.85 0.09 -5.47
N ALA A 144 -5.03 0.10 -6.11
CA ALA A 144 -5.59 -1.08 -6.74
C ALA A 144 -6.07 -0.79 -8.17
N TRP A 145 -5.85 -1.76 -9.06
CA TRP A 145 -6.42 -1.74 -10.40
C TRP A 145 -7.87 -2.23 -10.34
N GLY A 146 -8.78 -1.45 -10.92
CA GLY A 146 -10.20 -1.73 -10.89
C GLY A 146 -10.66 -2.64 -12.03
N GLN A 147 -11.37 -2.05 -12.99
CA GLN A 147 -12.02 -2.76 -14.08
C GLN A 147 -11.07 -3.26 -15.17
N ASN A 148 -11.55 -4.19 -16.00
CA ASN A 148 -10.81 -4.63 -17.19
C ASN A 148 -10.63 -3.50 -18.21
N ALA A 149 -9.38 -3.16 -18.52
CA ALA A 149 -9.03 -2.08 -19.43
C ALA A 149 -7.59 -2.25 -19.96
N ASN A 150 -7.27 -1.53 -21.02
CA ASN A 150 -5.93 -1.44 -21.58
C ASN A 150 -5.13 -0.37 -20.82
N TYR A 151 -4.16 -0.76 -19.99
CA TYR A 151 -3.39 0.15 -19.16
C TYR A 151 -2.06 0.55 -19.80
N PHE A 152 -1.78 1.85 -19.82
CA PHE A 152 -0.57 2.46 -20.36
C PHE A 152 0.07 3.36 -19.29
N PRO A 153 1.37 3.20 -18.98
CA PRO A 153 2.26 2.11 -19.40
C PRO A 153 1.82 0.78 -18.76
N ALA A 154 2.48 -0.32 -19.11
CA ALA A 154 2.20 -1.60 -18.45
C ALA A 154 2.23 -1.43 -16.92
N LYS A 155 1.33 -2.14 -16.20
CA LYS A 155 1.09 -1.98 -14.76
C LYS A 155 2.36 -1.99 -13.89
N SER A 156 3.43 -2.62 -14.37
CA SER A 156 4.75 -2.64 -13.75
C SER A 156 5.42 -1.26 -13.62
N ASN A 157 4.99 -0.25 -14.38
CA ASN A 157 5.60 1.09 -14.42
C ASN A 157 4.86 2.15 -13.56
N GLN A 158 3.91 1.71 -12.73
CA GLN A 158 3.50 2.27 -11.42
C GLN A 158 3.54 3.80 -11.26
N GLY A 159 2.85 4.55 -12.12
CA GLY A 159 2.65 6.00 -11.94
C GLY A 159 3.89 6.87 -12.16
N GLN A 160 5.00 6.27 -12.63
CA GLN A 160 6.23 6.99 -12.94
C GLN A 160 6.21 7.55 -14.36
N ILE A 161 7.16 8.45 -14.64
CA ILE A 161 7.45 8.89 -16.00
C ILE A 161 7.89 7.66 -16.80
N SER A 162 7.10 7.31 -17.81
CA SER A 162 7.38 6.17 -18.68
C SER A 162 7.57 6.63 -20.11
N LEU A 163 8.74 6.31 -20.67
CA LEU A 163 9.00 6.49 -22.08
C LEU A 163 8.65 5.23 -22.84
N LEU A 164 7.72 5.34 -23.77
CA LEU A 164 7.33 4.31 -24.72
C LEU A 164 7.90 4.67 -26.10
N ASP A 165 9.04 4.06 -26.43
CA ASP A 165 9.62 4.12 -27.77
C ASP A 165 8.84 3.19 -28.70
N LEU A 166 8.19 3.76 -29.70
CA LEU A 166 7.39 3.02 -30.69
C LEU A 166 8.25 2.46 -31.83
N GLN A 167 9.56 2.72 -31.85
CA GLN A 167 10.53 2.13 -32.79
C GLN A 167 10.18 2.37 -34.28
N GLY A 168 9.64 3.54 -34.58
CA GLY A 168 9.19 3.96 -35.91
C GLY A 168 7.82 3.40 -36.31
N THR A 169 7.13 2.67 -35.42
CA THR A 169 5.83 2.04 -35.71
C THR A 169 4.64 2.92 -35.30
N THR A 170 3.45 2.48 -35.70
CA THR A 170 2.18 3.08 -35.28
C THR A 170 1.55 2.21 -34.20
N LEU A 171 1.34 2.77 -33.01
CA LEU A 171 0.49 2.18 -31.98
C LEU A 171 -0.97 2.58 -32.27
N VAL A 172 -1.80 1.61 -32.60
CA VAL A 172 -3.25 1.80 -32.75
C VAL A 172 -3.91 1.42 -31.43
N LEU A 173 -4.65 2.36 -30.82
CA LEU A 173 -5.42 2.06 -29.62
C LEU A 173 -6.59 1.14 -29.97
N ASP A 174 -6.77 0.11 -29.17
CA ASP A 174 -7.92 -0.80 -29.26
C ASP A 174 -9.17 -0.07 -28.76
N ASN A 175 -10.29 -0.25 -29.46
CA ASN A 175 -11.58 0.36 -29.14
C ASN A 175 -12.57 -0.62 -28.47
N THR A 176 -12.19 -1.88 -28.26
CA THR A 176 -13.02 -2.90 -27.59
C THR A 176 -13.10 -2.68 -26.08
N LEU A 177 -12.01 -2.20 -25.48
CA LEU A 177 -11.89 -1.87 -24.05
C LEU A 177 -11.47 -0.42 -23.84
N PRO A 178 -11.79 0.18 -22.67
CA PRO A 178 -11.25 1.47 -22.27
C PRO A 178 -9.71 1.46 -22.26
N ASN A 179 -9.09 2.57 -22.67
CA ASN A 179 -7.64 2.78 -22.59
C ASN A 179 -7.33 3.75 -21.45
N ILE A 180 -6.55 3.29 -20.47
CA ILE A 180 -6.25 4.02 -19.24
C ILE A 180 -4.78 4.42 -19.26
N PHE A 181 -4.52 5.72 -19.21
CA PHE A 181 -3.18 6.27 -19.06
C PHE A 181 -2.95 6.62 -17.59
N TYR A 182 -1.97 5.99 -16.96
CA TYR A 182 -1.65 6.20 -15.55
C TYR A 182 -0.20 6.70 -15.37
N GLY A 183 -0.03 7.80 -14.65
CA GLY A 183 1.25 8.50 -14.55
C GLY A 183 1.51 9.39 -15.77
N VAL A 184 2.79 9.68 -16.03
CA VAL A 184 3.17 10.49 -17.20
C VAL A 184 3.71 9.57 -18.30
N VAL A 185 2.97 9.46 -19.40
CA VAL A 185 3.34 8.62 -20.55
C VAL A 185 3.93 9.49 -21.66
N TYR A 186 5.20 9.25 -21.94
CA TYR A 186 5.96 9.85 -23.03
C TYR A 186 6.00 8.89 -24.20
N PHE A 187 5.37 9.26 -25.30
CA PHE A 187 5.57 8.53 -26.55
C PHE A 187 6.75 9.12 -27.32
N ASP A 188 7.62 8.25 -27.84
CA ASP A 188 8.72 8.64 -28.71
C ASP A 188 8.76 7.79 -29.98
N ASN A 189 9.35 8.38 -31.02
CA ASN A 189 9.76 7.67 -32.23
C ASN A 189 8.65 6.80 -32.85
N GLY A 190 7.50 7.40 -33.19
CA GLY A 190 6.42 6.71 -33.88
C GLY A 190 5.13 7.51 -33.92
N LYS A 191 4.01 6.84 -34.12
CA LYS A 191 2.66 7.45 -34.20
C LYS A 191 1.69 6.78 -33.24
N LEU A 192 0.87 7.59 -32.58
CA LEU A 192 -0.29 7.11 -31.84
C LEU A 192 -1.54 7.36 -32.68
N GLN A 193 -2.22 6.29 -33.08
CA GLN A 193 -3.49 6.36 -33.79
C GLN A 193 -4.62 6.05 -32.81
N ILE A 194 -5.60 6.94 -32.75
CA ILE A 194 -6.78 6.83 -31.90
C ILE A 194 -7.99 6.65 -32.82
N PRO A 195 -8.46 5.40 -33.05
CA PRO A 195 -9.63 5.15 -33.87
C PRO A 195 -10.88 5.83 -33.30
N LYS A 196 -11.84 6.12 -34.18
CA LYS A 196 -13.15 6.64 -33.77
C LYS A 196 -13.83 5.73 -32.74
N GLY A 197 -14.43 6.34 -31.71
CA GLY A 197 -15.14 5.65 -30.65
C GLY A 197 -14.27 5.10 -29.52
N THR A 198 -12.94 5.33 -29.57
CA THR A 198 -12.02 4.91 -28.51
C THR A 198 -12.31 5.66 -27.21
N LYS A 199 -12.47 4.91 -26.11
CA LYS A 199 -12.64 5.48 -24.76
C LYS A 199 -11.27 5.63 -24.12
N ILE A 200 -10.95 6.85 -23.69
CA ILE A 200 -9.65 7.19 -23.07
C ILE A 200 -9.89 7.82 -21.70
N TYR A 201 -9.16 7.36 -20.69
CA TYR A 201 -9.12 7.94 -19.36
C TYR A 201 -7.66 8.25 -19.00
N VAL A 202 -7.40 9.44 -18.47
CA VAL A 202 -6.05 9.89 -18.14
C VAL A 202 -5.98 10.26 -16.66
N TYR A 203 -5.13 9.53 -15.93
CA TYR A 203 -4.83 9.69 -14.51
C TYR A 203 -3.36 10.11 -14.39
N GLY A 204 -3.08 11.34 -14.81
CA GLY A 204 -1.71 11.87 -14.95
C GLY A 204 -1.61 12.74 -16.21
N GLY A 205 -0.64 12.44 -17.08
CA GLY A 205 -0.42 13.21 -18.30
C GLY A 205 0.08 12.36 -19.47
N ILE A 206 -0.35 12.72 -20.68
CA ILE A 206 0.22 12.20 -21.92
C ILE A 206 1.01 13.33 -22.54
N THR A 207 2.29 13.10 -22.84
CA THR A 207 3.16 14.15 -23.37
C THR A 207 4.17 13.59 -24.37
N LYS A 208 4.86 14.48 -25.06
CA LYS A 208 5.88 14.16 -26.05
C LYS A 208 7.27 14.32 -25.43
N ALA A 209 8.17 13.38 -25.69
CA ALA A 209 9.57 13.54 -25.32
C ALA A 209 10.19 14.73 -26.09
N LYS A 210 10.76 15.70 -25.37
CA LYS A 210 11.47 16.83 -25.98
C LYS A 210 12.88 16.34 -26.35
N ASN A 211 13.02 15.70 -27.51
CA ASN A 211 14.33 15.27 -27.98
C ASN A 211 15.05 16.43 -28.70
N SER A 212 16.36 16.57 -28.46
CA SER A 212 17.28 17.53 -29.10
C SER A 212 17.41 17.36 -30.63
N GLN A 213 16.69 16.39 -31.20
CA GLN A 213 16.77 15.91 -32.58
C GLN A 213 15.54 16.23 -33.45
N MET A 214 14.59 17.08 -33.00
CA MET A 214 13.37 17.41 -33.77
C MET A 214 12.59 16.19 -34.32
N ARG A 215 12.52 15.06 -33.58
CA ARG A 215 11.67 13.93 -34.00
C ARG A 215 10.19 14.27 -33.76
N HIS A 216 9.37 14.09 -34.78
CA HIS A 216 7.95 14.43 -34.73
C HIS A 216 7.11 13.22 -34.28
N PHE A 217 6.73 13.18 -33.00
CA PHE A 217 5.59 12.39 -32.55
C PHE A 217 4.29 13.12 -32.94
N PHE A 218 3.34 12.39 -33.51
CA PHE A 218 2.02 12.88 -33.91
C PHE A 218 0.93 12.04 -33.24
N ILE A 219 -0.03 12.72 -32.62
CA ILE A 219 -1.29 12.11 -32.18
C ILE A 219 -2.27 12.30 -33.33
N MET A 220 -2.67 11.20 -33.96
CA MET A 220 -3.67 11.22 -35.02
C MET A 220 -5.02 10.85 -34.41
N MET A 221 -5.90 11.83 -34.29
CA MET A 221 -7.30 11.61 -33.95
C MET A 221 -8.10 11.50 -35.24
N GLU A 222 -8.83 10.41 -35.40
CA GLU A 222 -9.75 10.25 -36.52
C GLU A 222 -11.05 10.98 -36.17
N GLU A 223 -11.25 12.17 -36.73
CA GLU A 223 -12.52 12.90 -36.64
C GLU A 223 -13.51 12.39 -37.68
N SER A 224 -14.80 12.48 -37.32
CA SER A 224 -15.95 12.05 -38.14
C SER A 224 -16.05 12.78 -39.47
#